data_AF-A0A1Q9YHI1-F1
#
_entry.id   AF-A0A1Q9YHI1-F1
#
_cell.length_a   1.000
_cell.length_b   1.000
_cell.length_c   1.000
_cell.angle_alpha   90.00
_cell.angle_beta   90.00
_cell.angle_gamma   90.00
#
_symmetry.space_group_name_H-M   'P 1'
#
loop_
_entity.id
_entity.type
_entity.pdbx_description
1 polymer ?
#
loop_
_entity_poly.entity_id
_entity_poly.type
_entity_poly.pdbx_seq_one_letter_code
_entity_poly.pdbx_strand_id
1 'polypeptide(L)'
;MKAEDSTRLERSTGRKQDSWSVFSHADEVPGFWEEARWNNYKKGNTRTDCDARSGRLCEQMMEWLNSRRLPAGSILKLTRRGKELVTADDIRLAGDNMFTRFTGRIPDITNALEQKPGEDRETFQQGIFRNGWRIGAGIPFPRHRNSLNQMRGFSRRIMDRFDLTLDCIRSFYDDVPSPLTWVLESDRAWFDHFVDFRGFVAFFLLNEWVNSSYEVIDQPKTGTVLPQTVEELEAWLFRMEELTDARCRRIEESVSSRLA
;
A
#
# COMPACT_ATOMS: atom_id res chain seq x y z
N MET A 1 -3.40 28.17 -0.99
CA MET A 1 -2.48 27.14 -1.50
C MET A 1 -1.43 27.83 -2.35
N LYS A 2 -0.14 27.63 -2.04
CA LYS A 2 0.97 28.16 -2.84
C LYS A 2 1.10 27.31 -4.11
N ALA A 3 1.55 27.92 -5.20
CA ALA A 3 1.73 27.30 -6.53
C ALA A 3 2.69 26.07 -6.56
N GLU A 4 3.28 25.70 -5.43
CA GLU A 4 4.14 24.53 -5.26
C GLU A 4 3.33 23.21 -5.10
N ASP A 5 2.08 23.27 -4.63
CA ASP A 5 1.25 22.05 -4.46
C ASP A 5 0.68 21.54 -5.80
N SER A 6 0.29 22.45 -6.71
CA SER A 6 -0.25 22.07 -8.03
C SER A 6 0.80 21.47 -8.97
N THR A 7 2.09 21.79 -8.77
CA THR A 7 3.20 21.28 -9.57
C THR A 7 3.71 19.90 -9.11
N ARG A 8 3.15 19.32 -8.04
CA ARG A 8 3.52 17.97 -7.58
C ARG A 8 2.73 16.89 -8.31
N LEU A 9 1.44 17.13 -8.58
CA LEU A 9 0.56 16.20 -9.31
C LEU A 9 0.89 16.11 -10.82
N GLU A 10 1.29 17.24 -11.43
CA GLU A 10 1.64 17.31 -12.87
C GLU A 10 2.91 16.53 -13.24
N ARG A 11 3.75 16.15 -12.27
CA ARG A 11 4.98 15.36 -12.56
C ARG A 11 4.69 13.90 -12.94
N SER A 12 3.45 13.46 -12.81
CA SER A 12 3.03 12.09 -13.16
C SER A 12 2.74 11.87 -14.64
N THR A 13 2.62 12.92 -15.46
CA THR A 13 2.10 12.80 -16.83
C THR A 13 3.17 12.77 -17.93
N GLY A 14 4.47 12.81 -17.59
CA GLY A 14 5.52 13.01 -18.60
C GLY A 14 6.87 12.29 -18.40
N ARG A 15 6.98 11.29 -17.50
CA ARG A 15 8.23 10.53 -17.31
C ARG A 15 8.10 9.09 -17.82
N LYS A 16 9.17 8.61 -18.47
CA LYS A 16 9.27 7.34 -19.22
C LYS A 16 8.46 6.21 -18.57
N GLN A 17 7.67 5.51 -19.40
CA GLN A 17 6.91 4.29 -19.10
C GLN A 17 7.73 3.14 -18.45
N ASP A 18 9.04 3.31 -18.36
CA ASP A 18 10.01 2.33 -17.86
C ASP A 18 10.42 2.54 -16.39
N SER A 19 10.09 3.69 -15.78
CA SER A 19 10.42 3.93 -14.36
C SER A 19 9.45 3.18 -13.43
N TRP A 20 10.02 2.37 -12.55
CA TRP A 20 9.26 1.58 -11.57
C TRP A 20 8.55 2.45 -10.54
N SER A 21 9.11 3.63 -10.25
CA SER A 21 8.58 4.53 -9.23
C SER A 21 7.41 5.38 -9.71
N VAL A 22 7.30 5.61 -11.02
CA VAL A 22 6.30 6.50 -11.60
C VAL A 22 5.12 5.73 -12.21
N PHE A 23 5.36 4.52 -12.71
CA PHE A 23 4.33 3.74 -13.39
C PHE A 23 3.23 3.27 -12.43
N SER A 24 1.97 3.49 -12.82
CA SER A 24 0.81 2.88 -12.18
C SER A 24 0.31 1.70 -12.99
N HIS A 25 0.15 0.56 -12.34
CA HIS A 25 -0.42 -0.64 -12.95
C HIS A 25 -1.90 -0.47 -13.32
N ALA A 26 -2.57 0.57 -12.81
CA ALA A 26 -3.90 0.93 -13.26
C ALA A 26 -3.94 1.31 -14.75
N ASP A 27 -2.88 1.94 -15.27
CA ASP A 27 -2.83 2.47 -16.64
C ASP A 27 -2.70 1.37 -17.71
N GLU A 28 -2.28 0.16 -17.35
CA GLU A 28 -2.18 -0.98 -18.29
C GLU A 28 -3.40 -1.92 -18.27
N VAL A 29 -4.32 -1.77 -17.30
CA VAL A 29 -5.48 -2.66 -17.19
C VAL A 29 -6.58 -2.17 -18.15
N PRO A 30 -6.93 -2.95 -19.19
CA PRO A 30 -7.93 -2.51 -20.17
C PRO A 30 -9.29 -2.22 -19.52
N GLY A 31 -9.86 -1.06 -19.84
CA GLY A 31 -11.15 -0.61 -19.32
C GLY A 31 -11.12 -0.17 -17.85
N PHE A 32 -9.96 -0.15 -17.16
CA PHE A 32 -9.89 0.26 -15.76
C PHE A 32 -10.44 1.66 -15.53
N TRP A 33 -9.98 2.64 -16.32
CA TRP A 33 -10.43 4.02 -16.18
C TRP A 33 -11.90 4.21 -16.57
N GLU A 34 -12.40 3.43 -17.53
CA GLU A 34 -13.83 3.42 -17.90
C GLU A 34 -14.69 2.84 -16.77
N GLU A 35 -14.26 1.74 -16.16
CA GLU A 35 -14.95 1.11 -15.01
C GLU A 35 -14.87 1.97 -13.75
N ALA A 36 -13.72 2.56 -13.45
CA ALA A 36 -13.54 3.46 -12.32
C ALA A 36 -14.46 4.68 -12.45
N ARG A 37 -14.58 5.21 -13.68
CA ARG A 37 -15.53 6.28 -14.01
C ARG A 37 -16.99 5.82 -13.90
N TRP A 38 -17.32 4.64 -14.44
CA TRP A 38 -18.70 4.13 -14.52
C TRP A 38 -19.27 3.64 -13.18
N ASN A 39 -18.46 2.96 -12.35
CA ASN A 39 -18.88 2.47 -11.03
C ASN A 39 -19.00 3.60 -9.99
N ASN A 40 -18.71 4.84 -10.40
CA ASN A 40 -18.25 5.95 -9.58
C ASN A 40 -17.00 5.56 -8.75
N TYR A 41 -16.08 6.53 -8.63
CA TYR A 41 -15.03 6.58 -7.62
C TYR A 41 -15.51 6.24 -6.18
N LYS A 42 -16.83 6.27 -5.96
CA LYS A 42 -17.63 6.21 -4.72
C LYS A 42 -17.99 4.82 -4.17
N LYS A 43 -17.97 3.75 -4.97
CA LYS A 43 -18.58 2.46 -4.54
C LYS A 43 -17.59 1.36 -4.15
N GLY A 44 -16.27 1.60 -4.29
CA GLY A 44 -15.24 0.61 -3.93
C GLY A 44 -15.39 -0.73 -4.65
N ASN A 45 -16.10 -0.75 -5.79
CA ASN A 45 -16.48 -1.96 -6.50
C ASN A 45 -16.05 -1.83 -7.97
N THR A 46 -14.74 -1.76 -8.20
CA THR A 46 -14.21 -2.02 -9.55
C THR A 46 -14.24 -3.53 -9.76
N ARG A 47 -14.83 -4.00 -10.86
CA ARG A 47 -14.71 -5.42 -11.27
C ARG A 47 -13.30 -5.70 -11.81
N THR A 48 -12.58 -4.64 -12.13
CA THR A 48 -11.15 -4.55 -12.43
C THR A 48 -10.34 -4.35 -11.15
N ASP A 49 -9.98 -5.46 -10.50
CA ASP A 49 -8.89 -5.48 -9.53
C ASP A 49 -7.57 -5.58 -10.29
N CYS A 50 -6.75 -4.53 -10.24
CA CYS A 50 -5.46 -4.50 -10.92
C CYS A 50 -4.47 -5.50 -10.33
N ASP A 51 -4.52 -5.80 -9.04
CA ASP A 51 -3.62 -6.77 -8.42
C ASP A 51 -3.83 -8.15 -9.04
N ALA A 52 -5.07 -8.45 -9.42
CA ALA A 52 -5.45 -9.70 -10.08
C ALA A 52 -5.30 -9.68 -11.62
N ARG A 53 -5.01 -8.52 -12.24
CA ARG A 53 -5.05 -8.34 -13.71
C ARG A 53 -3.75 -7.78 -14.31
N SER A 54 -2.87 -7.18 -13.53
CA SER A 54 -1.55 -6.71 -13.97
C SER A 54 -0.53 -7.85 -13.88
N GLY A 55 -0.11 -8.37 -15.04
CA GLY A 55 1.03 -9.30 -15.10
C GLY A 55 2.33 -8.64 -14.64
N ARG A 56 2.51 -7.36 -15.00
CA ARG A 56 3.71 -6.57 -14.70
C ARG A 56 3.89 -6.31 -13.21
N LEU A 57 2.83 -6.02 -12.45
CA LEU A 57 2.91 -5.85 -10.99
C LEU A 57 3.44 -7.10 -10.31
N CYS A 58 2.93 -8.27 -10.69
CA CYS A 58 3.35 -9.56 -10.14
C CYS A 58 4.84 -9.83 -10.47
N GLU A 59 5.25 -9.59 -11.71
CA GLU A 59 6.64 -9.76 -12.17
C GLU A 59 7.60 -8.80 -11.45
N GLN A 60 7.25 -7.51 -11.34
CA GLN A 60 8.04 -6.51 -10.64
C GLN A 60 8.16 -6.82 -9.15
N MET A 61 7.06 -7.25 -8.50
CA MET A 61 7.09 -7.65 -7.10
C MET A 61 8.02 -8.85 -6.87
N MET A 62 7.99 -9.85 -7.76
CA MET A 62 8.91 -10.99 -7.70
C MET A 62 10.36 -10.57 -7.92
N GLU A 63 10.65 -9.79 -8.95
CA GLU A 63 12.01 -9.33 -9.24
C GLU A 63 12.58 -8.52 -8.06
N TRP A 64 11.78 -7.60 -7.52
CA TRP A 64 12.17 -6.83 -6.34
C TRP A 64 12.41 -7.73 -5.12
N LEU A 65 11.43 -8.54 -4.71
CA LEU A 65 11.50 -9.31 -3.46
C LEU A 65 12.49 -10.48 -3.53
N ASN A 66 12.63 -11.16 -4.68
CA ASN A 66 13.63 -12.21 -4.89
C ASN A 66 15.05 -11.67 -4.87
N SER A 67 15.22 -10.36 -5.08
CA SER A 67 16.52 -9.74 -4.89
C SER A 67 16.82 -9.56 -3.40
N ARG A 68 15.84 -9.30 -2.53
CA ARG A 68 16.07 -8.92 -1.13
C ARG A 68 16.60 -10.10 -0.30
N ARG A 69 17.50 -9.78 0.64
CA ARG A 69 17.93 -10.73 1.67
C ARG A 69 17.05 -10.56 2.90
N LEU A 70 16.59 -11.68 3.44
CA LEU A 70 16.02 -11.74 4.78
C LEU A 70 17.10 -11.36 5.81
N PRO A 71 16.71 -10.94 7.02
CA PRO A 71 17.66 -10.62 8.09
C PRO A 71 18.61 -11.77 8.44
N ALA A 72 18.16 -13.02 8.29
CA ALA A 72 18.99 -14.22 8.43
C ALA A 72 20.01 -14.43 7.28
N GLY A 73 20.02 -13.56 6.26
CA GLY A 73 20.94 -13.58 5.12
C GLY A 73 20.49 -14.42 3.92
N SER A 74 19.49 -15.30 4.09
CA SER A 74 18.84 -16.05 3.02
C SER A 74 18.00 -15.15 2.11
N ILE A 75 17.61 -15.65 0.93
CA ILE A 75 16.71 -14.95 0.01
C ILE A 75 15.31 -15.49 0.22
N LEU A 76 14.32 -14.60 0.34
CA LEU A 76 12.91 -14.97 0.29
C LEU A 76 12.55 -15.29 -1.17
N LYS A 77 12.76 -16.54 -1.58
CA LYS A 77 12.44 -16.96 -2.95
C LYS A 77 10.93 -17.07 -3.12
N LEU A 78 10.39 -16.17 -3.93
CA LEU A 78 9.03 -16.15 -4.43
C LEU A 78 8.96 -16.77 -5.83
N THR A 79 7.95 -17.60 -6.02
CA THR A 79 7.56 -18.16 -7.31
C THR A 79 6.11 -17.77 -7.61
N ARG A 80 5.66 -17.95 -8.85
CA ARG A 80 4.29 -17.66 -9.25
C ARG A 80 3.50 -18.94 -9.45
N ARG A 81 2.34 -19.06 -8.79
CA ARG A 81 1.36 -20.12 -9.02
C ARG A 81 0.04 -19.50 -9.46
N GLY A 82 -0.20 -19.44 -10.76
CA GLY A 82 -1.35 -18.74 -11.34
C GLY A 82 -1.27 -17.23 -11.08
N LYS A 83 -2.16 -16.71 -10.25
CA LYS A 83 -2.21 -15.28 -9.87
C LYS A 83 -1.52 -14.96 -8.53
N GLU A 84 -0.95 -15.96 -7.88
CA GLU A 84 -0.44 -15.83 -6.52
C GLU A 84 1.08 -15.93 -6.49
N LEU A 85 1.67 -15.21 -5.54
CA LEU A 85 3.06 -15.38 -5.17
C LEU A 85 3.13 -16.49 -4.12
N VAL A 86 4.13 -17.36 -4.22
CA VAL A 86 4.30 -18.49 -3.29
C VAL A 86 5.75 -18.53 -2.84
N THR A 87 5.96 -18.59 -1.53
CA THR A 87 7.29 -18.71 -0.93
C THR A 87 7.84 -20.13 -1.09
N ALA A 88 9.13 -20.32 -0.81
CA ALA A 88 9.77 -21.64 -0.87
C ALA A 88 9.21 -22.65 0.16
N ASP A 89 8.67 -22.15 1.27
CA ASP A 89 7.97 -22.89 2.32
C ASP A 89 6.44 -22.98 2.09
N ASP A 90 5.99 -22.79 0.85
CA ASP A 90 4.61 -22.96 0.38
C ASP A 90 3.56 -22.02 1.01
N ILE A 91 4.00 -20.85 1.52
CA ILE A 91 3.11 -19.79 1.95
C ILE A 91 2.62 -19.04 0.71
N ARG A 92 1.30 -19.12 0.48
CA ARG A 92 0.62 -18.36 -0.58
C ARG A 92 0.44 -16.93 -0.12
N LEU A 93 0.87 -15.99 -0.95
CA LEU A 93 0.79 -14.56 -0.70
C LEU A 93 -0.15 -13.87 -1.68
N ALA A 94 -0.83 -12.85 -1.19
CA ALA A 94 -1.58 -11.90 -2.01
C ALA A 94 -1.06 -10.49 -1.70
N GLY A 95 -0.76 -9.73 -2.76
CA GLY A 95 -0.57 -8.30 -2.66
C GLY A 95 -1.90 -7.64 -2.29
N ASP A 96 -1.82 -6.62 -1.44
CA ASP A 96 -2.93 -5.70 -1.22
C ASP A 96 -2.35 -4.30 -0.98
N ASN A 97 -3.19 -3.30 -1.18
CA ASN A 97 -2.83 -1.91 -1.12
C ASN A 97 -2.63 -1.45 0.33
N MET A 98 -1.63 -0.63 0.58
CA MET A 98 -1.46 0.10 1.83
C MET A 98 -2.23 1.44 1.80
N PHE A 99 -2.66 1.88 0.60
CA PHE A 99 -3.40 3.10 0.34
C PHE A 99 -4.92 2.91 0.52
N THR A 100 -5.47 3.48 1.59
CA THR A 100 -6.91 3.43 1.88
C THR A 100 -7.57 4.79 1.69
N ARG A 101 -8.68 4.80 0.94
CA ARG A 101 -9.49 6.00 0.64
C ARG A 101 -10.72 6.18 1.53
N PHE A 102 -10.99 5.18 2.38
CA PHE A 102 -12.17 5.09 3.25
C PHE A 102 -13.51 5.24 2.50
N THR A 103 -13.51 5.00 1.19
CA THR A 103 -14.70 5.03 0.34
C THR A 103 -15.78 4.10 0.90
N GLY A 104 -17.00 4.60 1.02
CA GLY A 104 -18.13 3.88 1.62
C GLY A 104 -18.13 3.84 3.16
N ARG A 105 -17.02 4.19 3.83
CA ARG A 105 -16.92 4.28 5.30
C ARG A 105 -17.23 5.69 5.81
N ILE A 106 -16.85 6.71 5.05
CA ILE A 106 -17.14 8.14 5.31
C ILE A 106 -17.75 8.81 4.07
N PRO A 107 -18.94 8.35 3.61
CA PRO A 107 -19.52 8.79 2.34
C PRO A 107 -19.68 10.30 2.24
N ASP A 108 -20.10 10.98 3.31
CA ASP A 108 -20.31 12.43 3.31
C ASP A 108 -18.99 13.20 3.08
N ILE A 109 -17.92 12.80 3.76
CA ILE A 109 -16.60 13.42 3.63
C ILE A 109 -16.00 13.12 2.25
N THR A 110 -16.05 11.87 1.81
CA THR A 110 -15.53 11.49 0.48
C THR A 110 -16.28 12.23 -0.63
N ASN A 111 -17.61 12.33 -0.56
CA ASN A 111 -18.42 13.06 -1.54
C ASN A 111 -18.14 14.57 -1.49
N ALA A 112 -17.91 15.15 -0.31
CA ALA A 112 -17.60 16.57 -0.17
C ALA A 112 -16.21 16.91 -0.75
N LEU A 113 -15.19 16.07 -0.49
CA LEU A 113 -13.87 16.22 -1.11
C LEU A 113 -13.96 16.20 -2.63
N GLU A 114 -14.79 15.30 -3.19
CA GLU A 114 -15.03 15.23 -4.63
C GLU A 114 -15.72 16.48 -5.20
N GLN A 115 -16.46 17.25 -4.42
CA GLN A 115 -17.21 18.43 -4.88
C GLN A 115 -16.43 19.74 -4.70
N LYS A 116 -15.21 19.69 -4.15
CA LYS A 116 -14.38 20.87 -3.89
C LYS A 116 -14.02 21.60 -5.20
N PRO A 117 -14.33 22.90 -5.36
CA PRO A 117 -14.02 23.67 -6.57
C PRO A 117 -12.54 24.10 -6.62
N GLY A 118 -11.95 24.19 -7.82
CA GLY A 118 -10.67 24.90 -8.06
C GLY A 118 -9.49 24.08 -8.59
N GLU A 119 -9.63 22.78 -8.81
CA GLU A 119 -8.60 21.92 -9.41
C GLU A 119 -9.17 21.13 -10.60
N ASP A 120 -8.29 20.65 -11.50
CA ASP A 120 -8.66 19.59 -12.44
C ASP A 120 -8.96 18.32 -11.65
N ARG A 121 -10.24 18.20 -11.25
CA ARG A 121 -10.77 17.14 -10.40
C ARG A 121 -10.50 15.76 -10.98
N GLU A 122 -10.60 15.61 -12.29
CA GLU A 122 -10.37 14.34 -12.95
C GLU A 122 -8.89 13.95 -12.78
N THR A 123 -7.98 14.90 -13.00
CA THR A 123 -6.55 14.69 -12.76
C THR A 123 -6.24 14.40 -11.29
N PHE A 124 -6.86 15.09 -10.33
CA PHE A 124 -6.68 14.82 -8.89
C PHE A 124 -7.11 13.39 -8.52
N GLN A 125 -8.32 13.01 -8.93
CA GLN A 125 -8.86 11.69 -8.65
C GLN A 125 -8.06 10.58 -9.32
N GLN A 126 -7.70 10.75 -10.60
CA GLN A 126 -6.84 9.78 -11.27
C GLN A 126 -5.46 9.70 -10.62
N GLY A 127 -4.89 10.81 -10.13
CA GLY A 127 -3.64 10.84 -9.37
C GLY A 127 -3.70 9.97 -8.12
N ILE A 128 -4.75 10.12 -7.30
CA ILE A 128 -4.99 9.29 -6.12
C ILE A 128 -5.07 7.80 -6.48
N PHE A 129 -5.81 7.46 -7.55
CA PHE A 129 -5.93 6.07 -8.01
C PHE A 129 -4.64 5.54 -8.62
N ARG A 130 -3.86 6.36 -9.31
CA ARG A 130 -2.54 5.94 -9.78
C ARG A 130 -1.65 5.62 -8.60
N ASN A 131 -1.68 6.45 -7.56
CA ASN A 131 -0.82 6.29 -6.40
C ASN A 131 -1.00 4.95 -5.70
N GLY A 132 -2.23 4.51 -5.44
CA GLY A 132 -2.47 3.22 -4.81
C GLY A 132 -2.09 2.00 -5.68
N TRP A 133 -1.80 2.19 -6.96
CA TRP A 133 -1.56 1.12 -7.92
C TRP A 133 -0.13 1.13 -8.45
N ARG A 134 0.78 1.78 -7.71
CA ARG A 134 2.22 1.70 -7.93
C ARG A 134 2.82 0.58 -7.09
N ILE A 135 3.97 0.07 -7.49
CA ILE A 135 4.68 -1.01 -6.77
C ILE A 135 4.90 -0.68 -5.28
N GLY A 136 5.19 0.59 -4.97
CA GLY A 136 5.40 1.09 -3.61
C GLY A 136 4.15 1.18 -2.75
N ALA A 137 2.95 1.02 -3.33
CA ALA A 137 1.69 0.99 -2.58
C ALA A 137 1.31 -0.43 -2.13
N GLY A 138 1.90 -1.47 -2.72
CA GLY A 138 1.56 -2.87 -2.42
C GLY A 138 2.49 -3.52 -1.40
N ILE A 139 1.93 -4.40 -0.57
CA ILE A 139 2.69 -5.31 0.29
C ILE A 139 2.06 -6.72 0.26
N PRO A 140 2.85 -7.78 0.05
CA PRO A 140 2.32 -9.13 0.07
C PRO A 140 2.16 -9.65 1.51
N PHE A 141 1.00 -10.24 1.79
CA PHE A 141 0.71 -10.94 3.04
C PHE A 141 0.17 -12.36 2.77
N PRO A 142 0.23 -13.27 3.76
CA PRO A 142 -0.38 -14.59 3.66
C PRO A 142 -1.84 -14.53 3.21
N ARG A 143 -2.19 -15.42 2.29
CA ARG A 143 -3.53 -15.52 1.69
C ARG A 143 -4.25 -16.74 2.21
N HIS A 144 -5.25 -16.50 3.04
CA HIS A 144 -6.19 -17.52 3.52
C HIS A 144 -7.46 -16.82 4.02
N ARG A 145 -8.43 -17.62 4.47
CA ARG A 145 -9.62 -17.08 5.14
C ARG A 145 -9.22 -16.44 6.46
N ASN A 146 -9.79 -15.27 6.75
CA ASN A 146 -9.45 -14.42 7.89
C ASN A 146 -7.96 -14.01 7.89
N SER A 147 -7.36 -13.81 6.71
CA SER A 147 -5.98 -13.31 6.61
C SER A 147 -5.84 -11.88 7.10
N LEU A 148 -4.59 -11.44 7.30
CA LEU A 148 -4.30 -10.09 7.78
C LEU A 148 -4.99 -9.00 6.95
N ASN A 149 -4.98 -9.13 5.61
CA ASN A 149 -5.66 -8.21 4.70
C ASN A 149 -7.17 -8.15 4.95
N GLN A 150 -7.81 -9.28 5.25
CA GLN A 150 -9.23 -9.30 5.59
C GLN A 150 -9.47 -8.68 6.98
N MET A 151 -8.68 -9.09 7.97
CA MET A 151 -8.89 -8.72 9.37
C MET A 151 -8.61 -7.23 9.63
N ARG A 152 -7.60 -6.63 9.00
CA ARG A 152 -7.36 -5.18 9.08
C ARG A 152 -8.53 -4.37 8.52
N GLY A 153 -9.18 -4.88 7.48
CA GLY A 153 -10.35 -4.27 6.85
C GLY A 153 -11.61 -4.33 7.72
N PHE A 154 -11.83 -5.47 8.41
CA PHE A 154 -12.99 -5.69 9.29
C PHE A 154 -12.85 -5.05 10.69
N SER A 155 -11.63 -4.86 11.16
CA SER A 155 -11.39 -4.28 12.48
C SER A 155 -11.81 -2.81 12.52
N ARG A 156 -12.80 -2.47 13.36
CA ARG A 156 -13.20 -1.07 13.60
C ARG A 156 -12.10 -0.21 14.24
N ARG A 157 -11.10 -0.86 14.84
CA ARG A 157 -9.95 -0.20 15.47
C ARG A 157 -8.84 0.14 14.48
N ILE A 158 -8.90 -0.41 13.26
CA ILE A 158 -7.87 -0.21 12.22
C ILE A 158 -8.50 0.41 10.98
N MET A 159 -9.68 -0.06 10.59
CA MET A 159 -10.41 0.41 9.44
C MET A 159 -9.56 0.45 8.16
N ASP A 160 -8.77 -0.60 7.95
CA ASP A 160 -7.85 -0.79 6.83
C ASP A 160 -6.64 0.17 6.78
N ARG A 161 -6.46 1.01 7.81
CA ARG A 161 -5.28 1.88 7.93
C ARG A 161 -3.98 1.08 8.04
N PHE A 162 -3.03 1.35 7.15
CA PHE A 162 -1.77 0.65 7.14
C PHE A 162 -0.83 1.06 8.29
N ASP A 163 -0.83 2.32 8.73
CA ASP A 163 -0.09 2.76 9.93
C ASP A 163 -0.52 1.97 11.18
N LEU A 164 -1.83 1.82 11.40
CA LEU A 164 -2.35 1.02 12.51
C LEU A 164 -2.09 -0.48 12.33
N THR A 165 -2.10 -0.98 11.09
CA THR A 165 -1.72 -2.36 10.77
C THR A 165 -0.25 -2.60 11.08
N LEU A 166 0.62 -1.67 10.69
CA LEU A 166 2.06 -1.74 10.91
C LEU A 166 2.40 -1.69 12.41
N ASP A 167 1.67 -0.90 13.19
CA ASP A 167 1.83 -0.87 14.65
C ASP A 167 1.36 -2.16 15.33
N CYS A 168 0.34 -2.82 14.78
CA CYS A 168 -0.04 -4.16 15.22
C CYS A 168 1.08 -5.18 14.91
N ILE A 169 1.73 -5.07 13.75
CA ILE A 169 2.91 -5.89 13.40
C ILE A 169 4.08 -5.60 14.34
N ARG A 170 4.36 -4.33 14.67
CA ARG A 170 5.36 -3.94 15.67
C ARG A 170 5.05 -4.58 17.01
N SER A 171 3.81 -4.43 17.48
CA SER A 171 3.35 -5.01 18.75
C SER A 171 3.47 -6.53 18.78
N PHE A 172 3.25 -7.22 17.65
CA PHE A 172 3.47 -8.67 17.55
C PHE A 172 4.91 -9.07 17.83
N TYR A 173 5.91 -8.35 17.30
CA TYR A 173 7.32 -8.65 17.59
C TYR A 173 7.73 -8.31 19.02
N ASP A 174 6.99 -7.43 19.69
CA ASP A 174 7.20 -7.07 21.10
C ASP A 174 6.37 -7.96 22.07
N ASP A 175 5.67 -8.99 21.56
CA ASP A 175 4.71 -9.84 22.29
C ASP A 175 3.61 -9.04 23.01
N VAL A 176 3.24 -7.87 22.47
CA VAL A 176 2.20 -6.98 22.98
C VAL A 176 0.86 -7.25 22.26
N PRO A 177 -0.25 -7.49 22.99
CA PRO A 177 -1.56 -7.69 22.39
C PRO A 177 -2.05 -6.48 21.56
N SER A 178 -2.64 -6.75 20.40
CA SER A 178 -3.20 -5.78 19.46
C SER A 178 -4.49 -6.33 18.83
N PRO A 179 -5.28 -5.50 18.11
CA PRO A 179 -6.47 -5.96 17.40
C PRO A 179 -6.22 -7.07 16.36
N LEU A 180 -4.97 -7.27 15.92
CA LEU A 180 -4.60 -8.28 14.92
C LEU A 180 -3.78 -9.43 15.50
N THR A 181 -3.55 -9.50 16.83
CA THR A 181 -2.72 -10.54 17.45
C THR A 181 -3.08 -11.94 16.95
N TRP A 182 -4.35 -12.31 16.97
CA TRP A 182 -4.76 -13.66 16.56
C TRP A 182 -4.33 -14.01 15.12
N VAL A 183 -4.47 -13.08 14.18
CA VAL A 183 -4.12 -13.35 12.77
C VAL A 183 -2.61 -13.29 12.55
N LEU A 184 -1.90 -12.37 13.23
CA LEU A 184 -0.44 -12.29 13.20
C LEU A 184 0.20 -13.58 13.76
N GLU A 185 -0.38 -14.13 14.84
CA GLU A 185 0.01 -15.43 15.39
C GLU A 185 -0.28 -16.58 14.43
N SER A 186 -1.44 -16.57 13.75
CA SER A 186 -1.73 -17.61 12.75
C SER A 186 -0.77 -17.57 11.55
N ASP A 187 -0.22 -16.39 11.27
CA ASP A 187 0.76 -16.12 10.21
C ASP A 187 2.21 -16.10 10.75
N ARG A 188 2.47 -16.60 11.97
CA ARG A 188 3.78 -16.51 12.62
C ARG A 188 4.93 -17.00 11.74
N ALA A 189 4.76 -18.12 11.04
CA ALA A 189 5.78 -18.65 10.12
C ALA A 189 6.20 -17.65 9.03
N TRP A 190 5.28 -16.80 8.57
CA TRP A 190 5.59 -15.71 7.65
C TRP A 190 6.39 -14.59 8.32
N PHE A 191 5.98 -14.17 9.52
CA PHE A 191 6.63 -13.08 10.23
C PHE A 191 8.02 -13.47 10.79
N ASP A 192 8.22 -14.74 11.15
CA ASP A 192 9.50 -15.26 11.65
C ASP A 192 10.64 -15.10 10.61
N HIS A 193 10.34 -15.03 9.30
CA HIS A 193 11.33 -14.73 8.26
C HIS A 193 12.04 -13.40 8.48
N PHE A 194 11.40 -12.43 9.12
CA PHE A 194 11.92 -11.09 9.33
C PHE A 194 12.56 -10.89 10.70
N VAL A 195 12.56 -11.90 11.58
CA VAL A 195 13.20 -11.93 12.90
C VAL A 195 12.62 -10.93 13.92
N ASP A 196 12.58 -9.64 13.59
CA ASP A 196 12.06 -8.56 14.41
C ASP A 196 11.38 -7.47 13.55
N PHE A 197 10.80 -6.46 14.20
CA PHE A 197 10.12 -5.37 13.50
C PHE A 197 11.07 -4.55 12.61
N ARG A 198 12.34 -4.42 12.99
CA ARG A 198 13.34 -3.68 12.20
C ARG A 198 13.66 -4.44 10.91
N GLY A 199 13.77 -5.76 11.00
CA GLY A 199 13.93 -6.66 9.87
C GLY A 199 12.74 -6.59 8.93
N PHE A 200 11.51 -6.52 9.45
CA PHE A 200 10.30 -6.33 8.64
C PHE A 200 10.31 -4.99 7.88
N VAL A 201 10.57 -3.89 8.60
CA VAL A 201 10.66 -2.54 7.99
C VAL A 201 11.77 -2.48 6.95
N ALA A 202 12.95 -3.01 7.27
CA ALA A 202 14.08 -3.02 6.37
C ALA A 202 13.78 -3.85 5.12
N PHE A 203 13.22 -5.06 5.26
CA PHE A 203 12.94 -5.94 4.13
C PHE A 203 11.99 -5.29 3.12
N PHE A 204 10.87 -4.73 3.61
CA PHE A 204 9.82 -4.11 2.78
C PHE A 204 10.04 -2.62 2.47
N LEU A 205 11.17 -2.03 2.88
CA LEU A 205 11.51 -0.62 2.63
C LEU A 205 10.46 0.36 3.18
N LEU A 206 10.04 0.15 4.43
CA LEU A 206 9.02 0.96 5.12
C LEU A 206 9.61 2.09 5.97
N ASN A 207 10.80 2.58 5.62
CA ASN A 207 11.55 3.53 6.45
C ASN A 207 10.76 4.82 6.75
N GLU A 208 9.99 5.33 5.79
CA GLU A 208 9.20 6.56 5.96
C GLU A 208 7.93 6.35 6.80
N TRP A 209 7.58 5.11 7.13
CA TRP A 209 6.47 4.79 8.04
C TRP A 209 6.86 4.80 9.51
N VAL A 210 8.15 4.93 9.82
CA VAL A 210 8.66 4.85 11.20
C VAL A 210 9.62 6.00 11.52
N ASN A 211 9.71 6.36 12.80
CA ASN A 211 10.72 7.30 13.28
C ASN A 211 12.07 6.58 13.56
N SER A 212 13.07 7.33 14.05
CA SER A 212 14.39 6.78 14.40
C SER A 212 14.37 5.74 15.52
N SER A 213 13.34 5.77 16.37
CA SER A 213 13.10 4.76 17.41
C SER A 213 12.34 3.53 16.91
N TYR A 214 11.99 3.47 15.61
CA TYR A 214 11.13 2.44 15.02
C TYR A 214 9.69 2.44 15.57
N GLU A 215 9.20 3.59 16.03
CA GLU A 215 7.78 3.77 16.30
C GLU A 215 7.07 4.17 15.00
N VAL A 216 5.87 3.63 14.79
CA VAL A 216 5.06 3.94 13.61
C VAL A 216 4.50 5.36 13.74
N ILE A 217 4.64 6.15 12.67
CA ILE A 217 4.21 7.55 12.64
C ILE A 217 2.82 7.72 12.00
N ASP A 218 2.30 8.95 12.03
CA ASP A 218 1.02 9.36 11.42
C ASP A 218 -0.24 8.67 11.96
N GLN A 219 -0.11 7.97 13.09
CA GLN A 219 -1.23 7.39 13.82
C GLN A 219 -2.23 8.45 14.30
N PRO A 220 -3.54 8.13 14.33
CA PRO A 220 -4.55 9.07 14.81
C PRO A 220 -4.34 9.41 16.29
N LYS A 221 -4.21 10.71 16.59
CA LYS A 221 -3.98 11.21 17.95
C LYS A 221 -5.20 11.13 18.87
N THR A 222 -6.42 11.07 18.30
CA THR A 222 -7.68 11.33 19.01
C THR A 222 -8.58 10.11 19.18
N GLY A 223 -8.09 8.88 19.00
CA GLY A 223 -8.90 7.65 19.12
C GLY A 223 -9.93 7.46 17.99
N THR A 224 -10.20 8.49 17.18
CA THR A 224 -10.96 8.42 15.94
C THR A 224 -10.07 7.91 14.82
N VAL A 225 -10.36 6.69 14.35
CA VAL A 225 -9.55 6.00 13.33
C VAL A 225 -9.72 6.64 11.95
N LEU A 226 -10.94 7.04 11.60
CA LEU A 226 -11.27 7.63 10.30
C LEU A 226 -11.12 9.15 10.34
N PRO A 227 -10.77 9.79 9.20
CA PRO A 227 -10.92 11.23 9.03
C PRO A 227 -12.33 11.70 9.37
N GLN A 228 -12.44 12.82 10.08
CA GLN A 228 -13.68 13.46 10.51
C GLN A 228 -14.04 14.69 9.66
N THR A 229 -13.08 15.24 8.90
CA THR A 229 -13.32 16.37 7.99
C THR A 229 -12.73 16.12 6.60
N VAL A 230 -13.11 16.98 5.63
CA VAL A 230 -12.55 16.94 4.26
C VAL A 230 -11.06 17.22 4.27
N GLU A 231 -10.61 18.16 5.10
CA GLU A 231 -9.21 18.55 5.27
C GLU A 231 -8.39 17.41 5.87
N GLU A 232 -8.94 16.67 6.84
CA GLU A 232 -8.27 15.50 7.40
C GLU A 232 -8.13 14.36 6.37
N LEU A 233 -9.17 14.13 5.55
CA LEU A 233 -9.10 13.12 4.48
C LEU A 233 -8.09 13.54 3.41
N GLU A 234 -8.11 14.80 3.00
CA GLU A 234 -7.17 15.36 2.02
C GLU A 234 -5.72 15.25 2.52
N ALA A 235 -5.45 15.65 3.77
CA ALA A 235 -4.15 15.51 4.39
C ALA A 235 -3.68 14.05 4.47
N TRP A 236 -4.59 13.13 4.80
CA TRP A 236 -4.30 11.69 4.78
C TRP A 236 -3.90 11.20 3.37
N LEU A 237 -4.66 11.56 2.34
CA LEU A 237 -4.39 11.12 0.97
C LEU A 237 -3.05 11.67 0.45
N PHE A 238 -2.73 12.93 0.73
CA PHE A 238 -1.42 13.50 0.41
C PHE A 238 -0.30 12.80 1.17
N ARG A 239 -0.49 12.52 2.47
CA ARG A 239 0.52 11.80 3.25
C ARG A 239 0.78 10.40 2.70
N MET A 240 -0.28 9.69 2.32
CA MET A 240 -0.18 8.37 1.71
C MET A 240 0.51 8.39 0.35
N GLU A 241 0.29 9.43 -0.45
CA GLU A 241 1.05 9.67 -1.68
C GLU A 241 2.53 9.83 -1.39
N GLU A 242 2.92 10.68 -0.43
CA GLU A 242 4.33 10.90 -0.07
C GLU A 242 5.04 9.62 0.38
N LEU A 243 4.38 8.84 1.24
CA LEU A 243 4.89 7.55 1.73
C LEU A 243 5.08 6.56 0.58
N THR A 244 4.10 6.50 -0.33
CA THR A 244 4.17 5.64 -1.52
C THR A 244 5.30 6.08 -2.45
N ASP A 245 5.44 7.39 -2.68
CA ASP A 245 6.48 7.99 -3.53
C ASP A 245 7.88 7.63 -3.03
N ALA A 246 8.11 7.80 -1.73
CA ALA A 246 9.38 7.49 -1.10
C ALA A 246 9.72 6.00 -1.20
N ARG A 247 8.74 5.13 -0.91
CA ARG A 247 8.93 3.68 -1.02
C ARG A 247 9.17 3.24 -2.45
N CYS A 248 8.44 3.79 -3.42
CA CYS A 248 8.66 3.58 -4.85
C CYS A 248 10.12 3.87 -5.26
N ARG A 249 10.68 5.01 -4.83
CA ARG A 249 12.09 5.36 -5.10
C ARG A 249 13.06 4.36 -4.47
N ARG A 250 12.84 3.98 -3.20
CA ARG A 250 13.67 2.97 -2.52
C ARG A 250 13.64 1.63 -3.24
N ILE A 251 12.47 1.20 -3.73
CA ILE A 251 12.32 -0.03 -4.50
C ILE A 251 13.17 0.06 -5.77
N GLU A 252 12.99 1.12 -6.56
CA GLU A 252 13.72 1.35 -7.81
C GLU A 252 15.25 1.41 -7.60
N GLU A 253 15.73 2.13 -6.57
CA GLU A 253 17.13 2.16 -6.16
C GLU A 253 17.66 0.77 -5.76
N SER A 254 16.85 -0.02 -5.03
CA SER A 254 17.26 -1.35 -4.55
C SER A 254 17.40 -2.39 -5.66
N VAL A 255 16.66 -2.22 -6.75
CA VAL A 255 16.77 -3.05 -7.96
C VAL A 255 17.90 -2.53 -8.86
N SER A 256 18.00 -1.21 -9.06
CA SER A 256 18.97 -0.58 -9.97
C SER A 256 20.42 -0.73 -9.50
N SER A 257 20.68 -0.61 -8.20
CA SER A 257 22.02 -0.75 -7.60
C SER A 257 22.67 -2.13 -7.77
N ARG A 258 21.96 -3.10 -8.36
CA ARG A 258 22.49 -4.43 -8.69
C ARG A 258 22.75 -4.67 -10.16
N LEU A 259 22.17 -3.82 -11.02
CA LEU A 259 22.40 -3.86 -12.46
C LEU A 259 23.68 -3.08 -12.86
N ALA A 260 24.20 -2.26 -11.94
CA ALA A 260 25.48 -1.57 -12.02
C ALA A 260 26.58 -2.36 -11.31
#